data_AF-A0A838BTM5-F1
#
_entry.id   AF-A0A838BTM5-F1
#
_cell.length_a   1.000
_cell.length_b   1.000
_cell.length_c   1.000
_cell.angle_alpha   90.00
_cell.angle_beta   90.00
_cell.angle_gamma   90.00
#
_symmetry.space_group_name_H-M   'P 1'
#
loop_
_entity.id
_entity.type
_entity.pdbx_description
1 polymer ?
#
loop_
_entity_poly.entity_id
_entity_poly.type
_entity_poly.pdbx_seq_one_letter_code
_entity_poly.pdbx_strand_id
1 'polypeptide(L)'
;MKRYPGGSIRSPEWLAIRKAILDRAGNRCEGTPNRPECRAVNGEAHPETGSKVVLTIAHMDQDETHNDPANLRALCQRCHNAWDRPHRAINASITRHRKQGQNDLFATGGAA
;
A
#
# COMPACT_ATOMS: atom_id res chain seq x y z
N MET A 1 -3.35 2.70 -18.85
CA MET A 1 -3.20 3.76 -17.83
C MET A 1 -1.84 3.59 -17.15
N LYS A 2 -1.02 4.64 -17.04
CA LYS A 2 0.23 4.57 -16.26
C LYS A 2 -0.14 4.56 -14.79
N ARG A 3 0.28 3.54 -14.03
CA ARG A 3 -0.02 3.42 -12.60
C ARG A 3 0.69 4.51 -11.80
N TYR A 4 1.96 4.73 -12.09
CA TYR A 4 2.78 5.77 -11.44
C TYR A 4 3.01 6.97 -12.36
N PRO A 5 3.11 8.20 -11.82
CA PRO A 5 3.58 9.37 -12.55
C PRO A 5 4.95 9.08 -13.17
N GLY A 6 5.18 9.49 -14.42
CA GLY A 6 6.40 9.12 -15.15
C GLY A 6 6.52 7.63 -15.55
N GLY A 7 5.51 6.80 -15.25
CA GLY A 7 5.40 5.42 -15.73
C GLY A 7 6.14 4.36 -14.90
N SER A 8 6.88 4.72 -13.85
CA SER A 8 7.52 3.76 -12.96
C SER A 8 7.70 4.31 -11.54
N ILE A 9 7.89 3.42 -10.56
CA ILE A 9 8.27 3.78 -9.19
C ILE A 9 9.69 4.37 -9.07
N ARG A 10 10.46 4.37 -10.16
CA ARG A 10 11.81 4.95 -10.23
C ARG A 10 11.84 6.23 -11.06
N SER A 11 10.69 6.67 -11.56
CA SER A 11 10.61 7.89 -12.37
C SER A 11 10.98 9.11 -11.52
N PRO A 12 11.58 10.15 -12.13
CA PRO A 12 11.84 11.41 -11.44
C PRO A 12 10.57 12.01 -10.80
N GLU A 13 9.42 11.89 -11.48
CA GLU A 13 8.14 12.40 -11.01
C GLU A 13 7.66 11.69 -9.74
N TRP A 14 7.76 10.37 -9.70
CA TRP A 14 7.40 9.60 -8.49
C TRP A 14 8.40 9.85 -7.36
N LEU A 15 9.69 9.94 -7.66
CA LEU A 15 10.71 10.25 -6.66
C LEU A 15 10.50 11.65 -6.04
N ALA A 16 10.05 12.61 -6.83
CA ALA A 16 9.68 13.95 -6.35
C ALA A 16 8.48 13.89 -5.39
N ILE A 17 7.41 13.17 -5.75
CA ILE A 17 6.25 12.95 -4.87
C ILE A 17 6.68 12.25 -3.59
N ARG A 18 7.46 11.16 -3.70
CA ARG A 18 7.97 10.41 -2.55
C ARG A 18 8.75 11.32 -1.60
N LYS A 19 9.61 12.18 -2.13
CA LYS A 19 10.37 13.14 -1.32
C LYS A 19 9.43 14.11 -0.60
N ALA A 20 8.49 14.72 -1.31
CA ALA A 20 7.53 15.66 -0.72
C ALA A 20 6.69 15.04 0.40
N ILE A 21 6.23 13.78 0.25
CA ILE A 21 5.48 13.09 1.30
C ILE A 21 6.35 12.76 2.51
N LEU A 22 7.61 12.33 2.31
CA LEU A 22 8.54 12.09 3.41
C LEU A 22 8.90 13.36 4.18
N ASP A 23 9.07 14.47 3.47
CA ASP A 23 9.35 15.78 4.05
C ASP A 23 8.13 16.26 4.87
N ARG A 24 6.91 16.17 4.31
CA ARG A 24 5.65 16.46 5.02
C ARG A 24 5.51 15.62 6.29
N ALA A 25 5.84 14.34 6.21
CA ALA A 25 5.73 13.42 7.33
C ALA A 25 6.85 13.57 8.37
N GLY A 26 7.82 14.47 8.14
CA GLY A 26 8.95 14.67 9.04
C GLY A 26 9.79 13.40 9.23
N ASN A 27 9.92 12.57 8.18
CA ASN A 27 10.55 11.25 8.24
C ASN A 27 9.96 10.31 9.30
N ARG A 28 8.66 10.41 9.57
CA ARG A 28 7.93 9.53 10.50
C ARG A 28 6.76 8.85 9.82
N CYS A 29 6.38 7.69 10.33
CA CYS A 29 5.13 7.05 9.96
C CYS A 29 3.95 7.99 10.27
N GLU A 30 2.98 8.12 9.36
CA GLU A 30 1.74 8.88 9.57
C GLU A 30 0.62 8.01 10.18
N GLY A 31 0.87 6.71 10.34
CA GLY A 31 -0.07 5.73 10.85
C GLY A 31 -1.15 5.35 9.84
N THR A 32 -2.11 4.53 10.26
CA THR A 32 -3.29 4.13 9.47
C THR A 32 -4.52 4.16 10.38
N PRO A 33 -5.76 4.04 9.86
CA PRO A 33 -6.94 3.89 10.72
C PRO A 33 -6.81 2.79 11.78
N ASN A 34 -6.06 1.71 11.48
CA ASN A 34 -5.81 0.61 12.42
C ASN A 34 -4.68 0.89 13.42
N ARG A 35 -3.82 1.88 13.15
CA ARG A 35 -2.68 2.30 13.99
C ARG A 35 -2.46 3.82 13.86
N PRO A 36 -3.41 4.64 14.34
CA PRO A 36 -3.42 6.09 14.05
C PRO A 36 -2.23 6.83 14.71
N GLU A 37 -1.72 6.29 15.81
CA GLU A 37 -0.67 6.90 16.64
C GLU A 37 0.75 6.46 16.27
N CYS A 38 0.93 5.58 15.28
CA CYS A 38 2.27 5.15 14.91
C CYS A 38 3.07 6.34 14.36
N ARG A 39 4.22 6.64 15.00
CA ARG A 39 5.17 7.69 14.60
C ARG A 39 6.60 7.17 14.49
N ALA A 40 6.74 5.90 14.11
CA ALA A 40 8.03 5.24 13.93
C ALA A 40 8.94 6.06 12.99
N VAL A 41 10.17 6.32 13.40
CA VAL A 41 11.13 7.18 12.69
C VAL A 41 11.85 6.38 11.63
N ASN A 42 11.97 6.93 10.42
CA ASN A 42 12.68 6.28 9.32
C ASN A 42 14.15 6.02 9.66
N GLY A 43 14.64 4.81 9.41
CA GLY A 43 16.03 4.42 9.66
C GLY A 43 16.33 3.96 11.10
N GLU A 44 15.46 4.27 12.06
CA GLU A 44 15.60 3.90 13.47
C GLU A 44 14.99 2.53 13.79
N ALA A 45 15.25 2.00 14.99
CA ALA A 45 14.56 0.83 15.48
C ALA A 45 13.06 1.12 15.73
N HIS A 46 12.18 0.23 15.26
CA HIS A 46 10.74 0.38 15.48
C HIS A 46 10.43 0.21 16.98
N PRO A 47 9.66 1.11 17.61
CA PRO A 47 9.43 1.12 19.06
C PRO A 47 8.83 -0.20 19.59
N GLU A 48 7.94 -0.82 18.81
CA GLU A 48 7.29 -2.07 19.22
C GLU A 48 7.97 -3.37 18.73
N THR A 49 8.69 -3.35 17.60
CA THR A 49 9.22 -4.60 16.99
C THR A 49 10.74 -4.69 17.03
N GLY A 50 11.44 -3.61 17.38
CA GLY A 50 12.91 -3.51 17.35
C GLY A 50 13.53 -3.54 15.94
N SER A 51 12.78 -3.89 14.91
CA SER A 51 13.27 -3.95 13.52
C SER A 51 13.57 -2.55 12.97
N LYS A 52 14.57 -2.44 12.08
CA LYS A 52 14.88 -1.17 11.41
C LYS A 52 13.68 -0.69 10.57
N VAL A 53 13.21 0.51 10.83
CA VAL A 53 12.09 1.13 10.14
C VAL A 53 12.52 1.58 8.75
N VAL A 54 11.76 1.16 7.75
CA VAL A 54 11.81 1.72 6.40
C VAL A 54 10.44 2.31 6.09
N LEU A 55 10.41 3.58 5.69
CA LEU A 55 9.19 4.22 5.22
C LEU A 55 8.96 4.00 3.73
N THR A 56 7.75 3.58 3.39
CA THR A 56 7.22 3.50 2.03
C THR A 56 6.01 4.41 1.89
N ILE A 57 5.67 4.77 0.65
CA ILE A 57 4.49 5.58 0.35
C ILE A 57 3.35 4.64 -0.03
N ALA A 58 2.24 4.74 0.68
CA ALA A 58 1.03 3.95 0.45
C ALA A 58 -0.11 4.83 -0.07
N HIS A 59 -0.87 4.28 -1.02
CA HIS A 59 -2.16 4.81 -1.45
C HIS A 59 -3.24 4.39 -0.45
N MET A 60 -3.94 5.37 0.12
CA MET A 60 -4.93 5.14 1.17
C MET A 60 -6.25 4.58 0.65
N ASP A 61 -6.48 4.60 -0.65
CA ASP A 61 -7.58 3.92 -1.33
C ASP A 61 -7.17 2.60 -1.98
N GLN A 62 -5.89 2.21 -1.85
CA GLN A 62 -5.31 1.00 -2.46
C GLN A 62 -5.34 1.00 -4.01
N ASP A 63 -5.57 2.17 -4.64
CA ASP A 63 -5.49 2.36 -6.08
C ASP A 63 -4.17 3.05 -6.45
N GLU A 64 -3.28 2.29 -7.10
CA GLU A 64 -1.95 2.76 -7.50
C GLU A 64 -2.02 3.95 -8.47
N THR A 65 -3.15 4.18 -9.16
CA THR A 65 -3.33 5.28 -10.11
C THR A 65 -3.69 6.62 -9.46
N HIS A 66 -4.14 6.62 -8.20
CA HIS A 66 -4.57 7.82 -7.48
C HIS A 66 -3.43 8.48 -6.72
N ASN A 67 -2.63 9.25 -7.45
CA ASN A 67 -1.35 9.81 -6.97
C ASN A 67 -1.48 11.19 -6.29
N ASP A 68 -2.69 11.60 -5.90
CA ASP A 68 -2.90 12.85 -5.16
C ASP A 68 -2.18 12.79 -3.80
N PRO A 69 -1.34 13.78 -3.43
CA PRO A 69 -0.66 13.81 -2.14
C PRO A 69 -1.57 13.65 -0.92
N ALA A 70 -2.85 14.04 -1.00
CA ALA A 70 -3.83 13.86 0.07
C ALA A 70 -4.24 12.38 0.26
N ASN A 71 -4.16 11.57 -0.81
CA ASN A 71 -4.39 10.12 -0.77
C ASN A 71 -3.13 9.32 -0.37
N LEU A 72 -1.95 9.95 -0.36
CA LEU A 72 -0.69 9.28 -0.08
C LEU A 72 -0.27 9.47 1.38
N ARG A 73 0.27 8.40 2.00
CA ARG A 73 0.85 8.47 3.34
C ARG A 73 2.21 7.79 3.43
N ALA A 74 3.10 8.33 4.25
CA ALA A 74 4.35 7.67 4.64
C ALA A 74 4.08 6.65 5.73
N LEU A 75 4.28 5.35 5.46
CA LEU A 75 4.01 4.26 6.39
C LEU A 75 5.27 3.44 6.66
N CYS A 76 5.45 3.01 7.91
CA CYS A 76 6.45 1.98 8.22
C CYS A 76 6.01 0.62 7.66
N GLN A 77 6.98 -0.29 7.46
CA GLN A 77 6.73 -1.65 6.96
C GLN A 77 5.59 -2.37 7.70
N ARG A 78 5.50 -2.24 9.02
CA ARG A 78 4.43 -2.86 9.83
C ARG A 78 3.05 -2.29 9.54
N CYS A 79 2.93 -0.96 9.44
CA CYS A 79 1.67 -0.30 9.14
C CYS A 79 1.24 -0.55 7.70
N HIS A 80 2.17 -0.44 6.76
CA HIS A 80 1.94 -0.71 5.33
C HIS A 80 1.45 -2.14 5.11
N ASN A 81 2.16 -3.13 5.65
CA ASN A 81 1.78 -4.54 5.51
C ASN A 81 0.40 -4.86 6.08
N ALA A 82 0.02 -4.20 7.19
CA ALA A 82 -1.30 -4.37 7.77
C ALA A 82 -2.39 -3.71 6.93
N TRP A 83 -2.11 -2.53 6.35
CA TRP A 83 -3.02 -1.83 5.45
C TRP A 83 -3.32 -2.64 4.19
N ASP A 84 -2.28 -3.21 3.56
CA ASP A 84 -2.43 -3.99 2.32
C ASP A 84 -3.02 -5.39 2.52
N ARG A 85 -3.10 -5.87 3.78
CA ARG A 85 -3.49 -7.25 4.08
C ARG A 85 -4.84 -7.66 3.46
N PRO A 86 -5.92 -6.86 3.53
CA PRO A 86 -7.21 -7.22 2.93
C PRO A 86 -7.12 -7.35 1.41
N HIS A 87 -6.52 -6.36 0.74
CA HIS A 87 -6.36 -6.36 -0.72
C HIS A 87 -5.47 -7.52 -1.20
N ARG A 88 -4.39 -7.84 -0.47
CA ARG A 88 -3.55 -9.01 -0.75
C ARG A 88 -4.31 -10.32 -0.61
N ALA A 89 -5.22 -10.45 0.36
CA ALA A 89 -6.04 -11.65 0.52
C ALA A 89 -6.98 -11.87 -0.68
N ILE A 90 -7.62 -10.81 -1.16
CA ILE A 90 -8.48 -10.82 -2.35
C ILE A 90 -7.68 -11.22 -3.60
N ASN A 91 -6.57 -10.54 -3.86
CA ASN A 91 -5.72 -10.82 -5.03
C ASN A 91 -5.11 -12.23 -4.99
N ALA A 92 -4.73 -12.72 -3.81
CA ALA A 92 -4.27 -14.09 -3.64
C ALA A 92 -5.37 -15.10 -3.95
N SER A 93 -6.63 -14.82 -3.55
CA SER A 93 -7.78 -15.65 -3.91
C SER A 93 -7.97 -15.72 -5.42
N ILE A 94 -8.07 -14.56 -6.08
CA ILE A 94 -8.23 -14.44 -7.53
C ILE A 94 -7.11 -15.18 -8.27
N THR A 95 -5.87 -15.00 -7.83
CA THR A 95 -4.70 -15.66 -8.43
C THR A 95 -4.75 -17.17 -8.27
N ARG A 96 -5.15 -17.68 -7.09
CA ARG A 96 -5.32 -19.12 -6.87
C ARG A 96 -6.41 -19.69 -7.77
N HIS A 97 -7.58 -19.05 -7.84
CA HIS A 97 -8.66 -19.46 -8.74
C HIS A 97 -8.21 -19.51 -10.21
N ARG A 98 -7.54 -18.45 -10.70
CA ARG A 98 -7.01 -18.42 -12.08
C ARG A 98 -6.02 -19.54 -12.36
N LYS A 99 -5.17 -19.90 -11.39
CA LYS A 99 -4.18 -20.98 -11.53
C LYS A 99 -4.78 -22.38 -11.43
N GLN A 100 -5.93 -22.53 -10.76
CA GLN A 100 -6.54 -23.83 -10.49
C GLN A 100 -7.21 -24.44 -11.74
N GLY A 101 -7.37 -23.65 -12.83
CA GLY A 101 -7.73 -24.15 -14.15
C GLY A 101 -9.14 -24.76 -14.26
N GLN A 102 -9.94 -24.75 -13.19
CA GLN A 102 -11.32 -25.20 -13.21
C GLN A 102 -12.22 -24.06 -13.71
N ASN A 103 -13.00 -24.33 -14.74
CA ASN A 103 -14.14 -23.49 -15.11
C ASN A 103 -15.10 -23.45 -13.92
N ASP A 104 -15.62 -22.25 -13.60
CA ASP A 104 -16.67 -22.09 -12.62
C ASP A 104 -17.91 -22.84 -13.11
N LEU A 105 -18.17 -24.03 -12.56
CA LEU A 105 -19.24 -24.93 -13.01
C LEU A 105 -20.64 -24.35 -12.74
N PHE A 106 -20.73 -23.34 -11.87
CA PHE A 106 -21.97 -22.69 -11.50
C PHE A 106 -21.76 -21.18 -11.40
N ALA A 107 -21.62 -20.53 -12.56
CA ALA A 107 -21.90 -19.10 -12.66
C ALA A 107 -23.26 -18.83 -12.01
N THR A 108 -23.25 -18.09 -10.92
CA THR A 108 -24.43 -17.74 -10.15
C THR A 108 -25.34 -16.85 -11.02
N GLY A 109 -26.54 -17.36 -11.34
CA GLY A 109 -27.59 -16.54 -11.94
C GLY A 109 -28.64 -17.33 -12.70
N GLY A 110 -29.81 -17.51 -12.09
CA GLY A 110 -30.99 -18.03 -12.78
C GLY A 110 -32.12 -18.42 -11.84
N ALA A 111 -32.65 -17.45 -11.10
CA ALA A 111 -33.90 -17.60 -10.37
C ALA A 111 -35.07 -17.90 -11.33
N ALA A 112 -35.85 -18.92 -11.02
CA ALA A 112 -37.32 -19.01 -11.10
C ALA A 112 -37.76 -20.41 -10.65
#